data_AF-A0A268TSN1-F1
#
_entry.id   AF-A0A268TSN1-F1
#
_cell.length_a   1.000
_cell.length_b   1.000
_cell.length_c   1.000
_cell.angle_alpha   90.00
_cell.angle_beta   90.00
_cell.angle_gamma   90.00
#
_symmetry.space_group_name_H-M   'P 1'
#
loop_
_entity.id
_entity.type
_entity.pdbx_description
1 polymer ?
#
loop_
_entity_poly.entity_id
_entity_poly.type
_entity_poly.pdbx_seq_one_letter_code
_entity_poly.pdbx_strand_id
1 'polypeptide(L)' 'MFHEYREDISQLKIKNAHFEKIFEEHNELDQKIINAEKGIAPLSDLEIDKMKKLKLKLKDEVYAMIMEYRKNNP' A
#
# COMPACT_ATOMS: atom_id res chain seq x y z
N MET A 1 -0.85 9.59 -10.56
CA MET A 1 -0.17 8.62 -9.66
C MET A 1 0.46 7.54 -10.51
N PHE A 2 1.74 7.21 -10.26
CA PHE A 2 2.55 6.09 -10.79
C PHE A 2 1.95 5.21 -11.91
N HIS A 3 1.61 5.80 -13.06
CA HIS A 3 1.15 5.01 -14.22
C HIS A 3 2.30 4.17 -14.79
N GLU A 4 3.52 4.69 -14.71
CA GLU A 4 4.74 4.06 -15.25
C GLU A 4 5.17 2.79 -14.52
N TYR A 5 4.71 2.58 -13.28
CA TYR A 5 5.06 1.39 -12.49
C TYR A 5 3.88 0.44 -12.31
N ARG A 6 2.74 0.69 -12.97
CA ARG A 6 1.53 -0.13 -12.78
C ARG A 6 1.74 -1.56 -13.29
N GLU A 7 2.54 -1.72 -14.35
CA GLU A 7 2.97 -3.02 -14.86
C GLU A 7 3.97 -3.67 -13.91
N ASP A 8 5.00 -2.96 -13.45
CA ASP A 8 5.97 -3.45 -12.46
C ASP A 8 5.26 -3.92 -11.18
N ILE A 9 4.32 -3.13 -10.68
CA ILE A 9 3.48 -3.44 -9.51
C ILE A 9 2.64 -4.70 -9.75
N SER A 10 2.00 -4.81 -10.91
CA SER A 10 1.19 -5.99 -11.24
C SER A 10 2.05 -7.26 -11.33
N GLN A 11 3.23 -7.15 -11.95
CA GLN A 11 4.19 -8.26 -12.04
C GLN A 11 4.76 -8.63 -10.66
N LEU A 12 5.15 -7.64 -9.85
CA LEU A 12 5.60 -7.83 -8.47
C LEU A 12 4.53 -8.48 -7.61
N LYS A 13 3.27 -8.05 -7.73
CA LYS A 13 2.18 -8.64 -6.97
C LYS A 13 2.01 -10.13 -7.28
N ILE A 14 2.17 -10.54 -8.54
CA ILE A 14 2.07 -11.95 -8.95
C ILE A 14 3.33 -12.75 -8.57
N LYS A 15 4.52 -12.15 -8.74
CA LYS A 15 5.81 -12.84 -8.53
C LYS A 15 6.29 -12.83 -7.08
N ASN A 16 5.83 -11.87 -6.27
CA ASN A 16 6.34 -11.61 -4.93
C ASN A 16 5.18 -11.59 -3.91
N ALA A 17 5.04 -12.69 -3.18
CA ALA A 17 4.03 -12.83 -2.13
C ALA A 17 4.18 -11.80 -0.99
N HIS A 18 5.39 -11.26 -0.75
CA HIS A 18 5.56 -10.14 0.19
C HIS A 18 4.88 -8.88 -0.32
N PHE A 19 5.05 -8.59 -1.63
CA PHE A 19 4.39 -7.43 -2.24
C PHE A 19 2.87 -7.56 -2.20
N GLU A 20 2.34 -8.76 -2.47
CA GLU A 20 0.92 -9.03 -2.38
C GLU A 20 0.36 -8.72 -0.98
N LYS A 21 1.03 -9.18 0.09
CA LYS A 21 0.63 -8.89 1.47
C LYS A 21 0.63 -7.39 1.78
N ILE A 22 1.70 -6.67 1.41
CA ILE A 22 1.82 -5.23 1.66
C ILE A 22 0.73 -4.47 0.89
N PHE A 23 0.43 -4.88 -0.34
CA PHE A 23 -0.60 -4.26 -1.16
C PHE A 23 -2.00 -4.52 -0.60
N GLU A 24 -2.25 -5.74 -0.12
CA GLU A 24 -3.50 -6.11 0.55
C GLU A 24 -3.68 -5.32 1.85
N GLU A 25 -2.65 -5.26 2.70
CA GLU A 25 -2.66 -4.42 3.90
C GLU A 25 -2.93 -2.97 3.56
N HIS A 26 -2.27 -2.40 2.53
CA HIS A 26 -2.50 -1.03 2.11
C HIS A 26 -3.95 -0.82 1.68
N ASN A 27 -4.52 -1.76 0.91
CA ASN A 27 -5.88 -1.67 0.43
C ASN A 27 -6.92 -1.79 1.56
N GLU A 28 -6.69 -2.70 2.52
CA GLU A 28 -7.50 -2.80 3.74
C GLU A 28 -7.42 -1.53 4.59
N LEU A 29 -6.22 -0.96 4.72
CA LEU A 29 -6.00 0.26 5.48
C LEU A 29 -6.72 1.44 4.84
N ASP A 30 -6.61 1.56 3.52
CA ASP A 30 -7.28 2.59 2.73
C ASP A 30 -8.80 2.46 2.84
N GLN A 31 -9.34 1.25 2.71
CA GLN A 31 -10.75 0.94 2.95
C GLN A 31 -11.18 1.32 4.36
N LYS A 32 -10.39 0.99 5.39
CA LYS A 32 -10.70 1.38 6.77
C LYS A 32 -10.71 2.88 6.96
N ILE A 33 -9.75 3.62 6.39
CA ILE A 33 -9.72 5.09 6.42
C ILE A 33 -10.98 5.64 5.74
N ILE A 34 -11.32 5.17 4.55
CA ILE A 34 -12.52 5.61 3.82
C ILE A 34 -13.79 5.34 4.64
N ASN A 35 -13.89 4.16 5.26
CA ASN A 35 -15.02 3.81 6.12
C ASN A 35 -15.07 4.67 7.39
N ALA A 36 -13.92 5.02 7.96
CA ALA A 36 -13.81 5.98 9.06
C ALA A 36 -14.32 7.36 8.66
N GLU A 37 -13.83 7.87 7.53
CA GLU A 37 -14.17 9.21 7.03
C GLU A 37 -15.63 9.31 6.59
N LYS A 38 -16.22 8.20 6.12
CA LYS A 38 -17.65 8.11 5.84
C LYS A 38 -18.52 7.95 7.09
N GLY A 39 -17.92 7.85 8.29
CA GLY A 39 -18.65 7.63 9.54
C GLY A 39 -19.27 6.24 9.67
N ILE A 40 -18.83 5.27 8.85
CA ILE A 40 -19.29 3.87 8.90
C ILE A 40 -18.61 3.14 10.06
N ALA A 41 -17.34 3.48 10.33
CA ALA A 41 -16.58 2.93 11.44
C ALA A 41 -16.25 4.06 12.44
N PRO A 42 -16.59 3.91 13.74
CA PRO A 42 -16.17 4.83 14.79
C PRO A 42 -14.69 4.59 15.13
N LEU A 43 -13.81 4.92 14.20
CA LEU A 43 -12.36 4.92 14.42
C LEU A 43 -12.01 6.21 15.17
N SER A 44 -11.25 6.08 16.25
CA SER A 44 -10.72 7.25 16.97
C SER A 44 -9.72 8.00 16.09
N ASP A 45 -9.59 9.31 16.27
CA ASP A 45 -8.56 10.14 15.60
C ASP A 45 -7.16 9.53 15.68
N LEU A 46 -6.85 8.88 16.81
CA LEU A 46 -5.57 8.21 17.05
C LEU A 46 -5.37 6.98 16.13
N GLU A 47 -6.43 6.24 15.83
CA GLU A 47 -6.39 5.12 14.88
C GLU A 47 -6.29 5.64 13.45
N ILE A 48 -7.00 6.74 13.11
CA ILE A 48 -6.89 7.38 11.80
C ILE A 48 -5.47 7.92 11.56
N ASP A 49 -4.83 8.54 12.56
CA ASP A 49 -3.45 9.03 12.48
C ASP A 49 -2.46 7.87 12.30
N LYS A 50 -2.60 6.79 13.07
CA LYS A 50 -1.81 5.55 12.88
C LYS A 50 -2.01 4.99 11.47
N MET A 51 -3.24 4.95 10.97
CA MET A 51 -3.53 4.45 9.64
C MET A 51 -2.89 5.32 8.56
N LYS A 52 -2.96 6.65 8.66
CA LYS A 52 -2.27 7.55 7.72
C LYS A 52 -0.76 7.32 7.71
N LYS A 53 -0.15 7.10 8.89
CA LYS A 53 1.28 6.75 9.01
C LYS A 53 1.62 5.39 8.40
N LEU A 54 0.80 4.37 8.66
CA LEU A 54 0.96 3.03 8.10
C LEU A 54 0.81 3.05 6.58
N LYS A 55 -0.20 3.76 6.04
CA LYS A 55 -0.39 3.95 4.60
C LYS A 55 0.86 4.57 3.95
N LEU A 56 1.47 5.55 4.61
CA LEU A 56 2.71 6.17 4.13
C LEU A 56 3.87 5.15 4.13
N LYS A 57 4.03 4.37 5.21
CA LYS A 57 5.06 3.32 5.30
C LYS A 57 4.89 2.23 4.24
N LEU A 58 3.68 1.71 4.07
CA LEU A 58 3.37 0.68 3.08
C LEU A 58 3.66 1.19 1.67
N LYS A 59 3.36 2.46 1.38
CA LYS A 59 3.72 3.09 0.11
C LYS A 59 5.23 3.17 -0.09
N ASP A 60 5.99 3.48 0.96
CA ASP A 60 7.46 3.52 0.94
C ASP A 60 8.04 2.12 0.68
N GLU A 61 7.53 1.09 1.36
CA GLU A 61 7.92 -0.30 1.13
C GLU A 61 7.58 -0.78 -0.29
N VAL A 62 6.38 -0.48 -0.79
CA VAL A 62 5.98 -0.74 -2.17
C VAL A 62 6.97 -0.09 -3.14
N TYR A 63 7.34 1.17 -2.90
CA TYR A 63 8.29 1.89 -3.75
C TYR A 63 9.70 1.28 -3.70
N ALA A 64 10.18 0.90 -2.52
CA ALA A 64 11.46 0.21 -2.34
C ALA A 64 11.50 -1.13 -3.10
N MET A 65 10.42 -1.91 -3.03
CA MET A 65 10.31 -3.18 -3.77
C MET A 65 10.27 -2.97 -5.29
N ILE A 66 9.56 -1.96 -5.79
CA ILE A 66 9.55 -1.62 -7.22
C ILE A 66 10.96 -1.23 -7.69
N MET A 67 11.64 -0.38 -6.93
CA MET A 67 13.02 0.02 -7.22
C MET A 67 13.97 -1.18 -7.24
N GLU A 68 13.86 -2.07 -6.25
CA GLU A 68 14.68 -3.27 -6.15
C GLU A 68 14.39 -4.26 -7.29
N TYR A 69 13.13 -4.44 -7.67
CA TYR A 69 12.73 -5.28 -8.81
C TYR A 69 13.30 -4.76 -10.13
N ARG A 70 13.21 -3.44 -10.37
CA ARG A 70 13.79 -2.79 -11.55
C ARG A 70 15.31 -2.86 -11.56
N LYS A 71 15.95 -2.82 -10.39
CA LYS A 71 17.40 -2.99 -10.27
C LYS A 71 17.85 -4.43 -10.56
N ASN A 72 17.04 -5.43 -10.17
CA ASN A 72 17.31 -6.84 -10.41
C ASN A 72 16.86 -7.35 -11.78
N ASN A 73 16.07 -6.57 -12.54
CA ASN A 73 15.72 -6.84 -13.94
C ASN A 73 16.28 -5.71 -14.84
N PRO A 74 17.58 -5.72 -15.16
CA PRO A 74 18.19 -4.76 -16.08
C PRO A 74 17.76 -4.94 -17.55
#